data_AF-A0A4R2HUR0-F1
#
_entry.id   AF-A0A4R2HUR0-F1
#
_cell.length_a   1.000
_cell.length_b   1.000
_cell.length_c   1.000
_cell.angle_alpha   90.00
_cell.angle_beta   90.00
_cell.angle_gamma   90.00
#
_symmetry.space_group_name_H-M   'P 1'
#
loop_
_entity.id
_entity.type
_entity.pdbx_description
1 polymer ?
#
loop_
_entity_poly.entity_id
_entity_poly.type
_entity_poly.pdbx_seq_one_letter_code
_entity_poly.pdbx_strand_id
1 'polypeptide(L)'
;MVEELGGVRVFVSDARVADERDAVQLMAQAHYEHDAEWVALTAEGLGDEFFELRTGRAGAIAQKFVNYRMGLVVVGDISDKLAASKPLRDWVRESNLGRSVWFVDELSELAERLGK
;
A
#
# COMPACT_ATOMS: atom_id res chain seq x y z
N MET A 1 1.83 -12.63 6.11
CA MET A 1 0.72 -13.54 6.49
C MET A 1 -0.53 -13.16 5.70
N VAL A 2 -1.50 -14.05 5.55
CA VAL A 2 -2.75 -13.75 4.85
C VAL A 2 -3.87 -13.56 5.86
N GLU A 3 -4.63 -12.49 5.70
CA GLU A 3 -5.84 -12.20 6.48
C GLU A 3 -7.05 -12.09 5.55
N GLU A 4 -8.23 -12.41 6.07
CA GLU A 4 -9.50 -12.21 5.37
C GLU A 4 -10.21 -11.00 6.00
N LEU A 5 -10.21 -9.89 5.27
CA LEU A 5 -10.73 -8.61 5.74
C LEU A 5 -11.91 -8.20 4.85
N GLY A 6 -13.10 -8.08 5.44
CA GLY A 6 -14.31 -7.77 4.66
C GLY A 6 -14.65 -8.80 3.57
N GLY A 7 -14.22 -10.06 3.72
CA GLY A 7 -14.37 -11.12 2.71
C GLY A 7 -13.33 -11.08 1.59
N VAL A 8 -12.31 -10.22 1.70
CA VAL A 8 -11.22 -10.07 0.73
C VAL A 8 -9.92 -10.61 1.32
N ARG A 9 -9.15 -11.35 0.52
CA ARG A 9 -7.85 -11.89 0.95
C ARG A 9 -6.77 -10.83 0.85
N VAL A 10 -6.17 -10.49 1.97
CA VAL A 10 -5.12 -9.48 2.12
C VAL A 10 -3.82 -10.14 2.55
N PHE A 11 -2.77 -9.95 1.76
CA PHE A 11 -1.42 -10.36 2.14
C PHE A 11 -0.73 -9.24 2.93
N VAL A 12 -0.61 -9.44 4.23
CA VAL A 12 0.06 -8.53 5.16
C VAL A 12 1.55 -8.86 5.21
N SER A 13 2.40 -7.87 4.92
CA SER A 13 3.85 -8.03 4.88
C SER A 13 4.58 -6.84 5.48
N ASP A 14 5.65 -7.13 6.20
CA ASP A 14 6.67 -6.18 6.68
C ASP A 14 7.92 -6.19 5.77
N ALA A 15 7.84 -6.82 4.60
CA ALA A 15 8.94 -6.91 3.66
C ALA A 15 9.38 -5.52 3.22
N ARG A 16 10.69 -5.35 3.08
CA ARG A 16 11.26 -4.12 2.54
C ARG A 16 10.97 -4.04 1.04
N VAL A 17 10.36 -2.94 0.60
CA VAL A 17 10.06 -2.66 -0.81
C VAL A 17 10.67 -1.32 -1.19
N ALA A 18 11.86 -1.35 -1.80
CA ALA A 18 12.58 -0.13 -2.15
C ALA A 18 12.25 0.37 -3.56
N ASP A 19 11.87 -0.54 -4.47
CA ASP A 19 11.64 -0.25 -5.88
C ASP A 19 10.54 -1.11 -6.54
N GLU A 20 10.35 -0.92 -7.84
CA GLU A 20 9.37 -1.65 -8.65
C GLU A 20 9.61 -3.15 -8.70
N ARG A 21 10.87 -3.61 -8.64
CA ARG A 21 11.21 -5.03 -8.70
C ARG A 21 10.79 -5.71 -7.40
N ASP A 22 11.10 -5.10 -6.26
CA ASP A 22 10.68 -5.60 -4.95
C ASP A 22 9.15 -5.69 -4.89
N ALA A 23 8.46 -4.66 -5.37
CA ALA A 23 7.00 -4.63 -5.42
C ALA A 23 6.44 -5.78 -6.27
N VAL A 24 6.94 -5.98 -7.49
CA VAL A 24 6.49 -7.06 -8.38
C VAL A 24 6.76 -8.44 -7.78
N GLN A 25 7.90 -8.64 -7.12
CA GLN A 25 8.21 -9.90 -6.45
C GLN A 25 7.22 -10.19 -5.32
N LEU A 26 6.90 -9.18 -4.50
CA LEU A 26 5.93 -9.31 -3.42
C LEU A 26 4.52 -9.59 -3.96
N MET A 27 4.11 -8.91 -5.04
CA MET A 27 2.82 -9.13 -5.69
C MET A 27 2.70 -10.54 -6.28
N ALA A 28 3.79 -11.06 -6.86
CA ALA A 28 3.82 -12.44 -7.36
C ALA A 28 3.61 -13.45 -6.22
N GLN A 29 4.27 -13.23 -5.07
CA GLN A 29 4.06 -14.06 -3.88
C GLN A 29 2.61 -13.97 -3.39
N ALA A 30 2.09 -12.75 -3.22
CA ALA A 30 0.73 -12.50 -2.78
C ALA A 30 -0.31 -13.16 -3.70
N HIS A 31 -0.08 -13.15 -5.02
CA HIS A 31 -0.98 -13.76 -5.98
C HIS A 31 -0.86 -15.29 -6.03
N TYR A 32 0.33 -15.83 -6.27
CA TYR A 32 0.49 -17.26 -6.56
C TYR A 32 0.46 -18.15 -5.33
N GLU A 33 0.99 -17.69 -4.19
CA GLU A 33 1.05 -18.49 -2.96
C GLU A 33 -0.16 -18.28 -2.07
N HIS A 34 -0.77 -17.11 -2.19
CA HIS A 34 -1.75 -16.62 -1.23
C HIS A 34 -3.06 -16.21 -1.85
N ASP A 35 -3.17 -16.18 -3.18
CA ASP A 35 -4.40 -15.80 -3.90
C ASP A 35 -5.06 -14.56 -3.27
N ALA A 36 -4.20 -13.59 -2.93
CA ALA A 36 -4.58 -12.34 -2.31
C ALA A 36 -4.90 -11.30 -3.37
N GLU A 37 -5.91 -10.50 -3.11
CA GLU A 37 -6.35 -9.39 -3.96
C GLU A 37 -5.69 -8.07 -3.56
N TRP A 38 -5.24 -7.98 -2.31
CA TRP A 38 -4.59 -6.83 -1.73
C TRP A 38 -3.28 -7.20 -1.04
N VAL A 39 -2.34 -6.27 -1.05
CA VAL A 39 -1.13 -6.32 -0.23
C VAL A 39 -1.18 -5.16 0.77
N ALA A 40 -1.05 -5.49 2.06
CA ALA A 40 -0.86 -4.51 3.11
C ALA A 40 0.63 -4.47 3.49
N LEU A 41 1.27 -3.32 3.24
CA LEU A 41 2.66 -3.05 3.58
C LEU A 41 2.74 -2.04 4.72
N THR A 42 3.64 -2.27 5.67
CA THR A 42 3.92 -1.26 6.70
C THR A 42 4.59 -0.04 6.08
N ALA A 43 4.31 1.14 6.63
CA ALA A 43 4.98 2.37 6.22
C ALA A 43 6.51 2.26 6.35
N GLU A 44 6.98 1.54 7.37
CA GLU A 44 8.39 1.23 7.59
C GLU A 44 9.00 0.36 6.49
N GLY A 45 8.26 -0.63 5.98
CA GLY A 45 8.71 -1.51 4.90
C GLY A 45 8.97 -0.77 3.58
N LEU A 46 8.25 0.32 3.33
CA LEU A 46 8.43 1.18 2.15
C LEU A 46 9.59 2.18 2.31
N GLY A 47 9.96 2.51 3.55
CA GLY A 47 11.01 3.47 3.87
C GLY A 47 10.68 4.93 3.52
N ASP A 48 11.51 5.86 4.01
CA ASP A 48 11.22 7.31 3.91
C ASP A 48 11.18 7.83 2.47
N GLU A 49 12.01 7.27 1.58
CA GLU A 49 12.09 7.72 0.19
C GLU A 49 10.81 7.46 -0.62
N PHE A 50 9.97 6.51 -0.19
CA PHE A 50 8.64 6.32 -0.75
C PHE A 50 7.77 7.57 -0.55
N PHE A 51 7.85 8.19 0.63
CA PHE A 51 7.05 9.36 1.01
C PHE A 51 7.63 10.68 0.46
N GLU A 52 8.85 10.67 -0.07
CA GLU A 52 9.43 11.78 -0.83
C GLU A 52 8.98 11.75 -2.30
N LEU A 53 7.79 12.25 -2.63
CA LEU A 53 7.21 12.11 -3.98
C LEU A 53 8.10 12.58 -5.15
N ARG A 54 9.02 13.53 -4.92
CA ARG A 54 9.99 13.99 -5.92
C ARG A 54 10.94 12.88 -6.41
N THR A 55 11.11 11.79 -5.65
CA THR A 55 11.93 10.64 -6.03
C THR A 55 11.26 9.81 -7.13
N GLY A 56 9.94 9.96 -7.30
CA GLY A 56 9.15 9.14 -8.22
C GLY A 56 8.89 7.70 -7.74
N ARG A 57 9.45 7.27 -6.59
CA ARG A 57 9.34 5.89 -6.10
C ARG A 57 7.90 5.49 -5.78
N ALA A 58 7.19 6.33 -5.03
CA ALA A 58 5.78 6.09 -4.70
C ALA A 58 4.92 5.87 -5.96
N GLY A 59 5.10 6.73 -6.96
CA GLY A 59 4.38 6.61 -8.24
C GLY A 59 4.73 5.33 -8.99
N ALA A 60 6.02 5.00 -9.09
CA ALA A 60 6.48 3.80 -9.80
C ALA A 60 5.96 2.51 -9.14
N ILE A 61 6.03 2.41 -7.81
CA ILE A 61 5.50 1.28 -7.04
C ILE A 61 3.98 1.20 -7.17
N ALA A 62 3.25 2.29 -6.87
CA ALA A 62 1.79 2.34 -6.97
C ALA A 62 1.29 1.97 -8.38
N GLN A 63 2.01 2.41 -9.42
CA GLN A 63 1.66 2.08 -10.79
C GLN A 63 1.75 0.57 -11.08
N LYS A 64 2.66 -0.19 -10.44
CA LYS A 64 2.66 -1.65 -10.55
C LYS A 64 1.37 -2.25 -10.01
N PHE A 65 0.97 -1.86 -8.79
CA PHE A 65 -0.27 -2.33 -8.18
C PHE A 65 -1.48 -2.07 -9.09
N VAL A 66 -1.59 -0.85 -9.62
CA VAL A 66 -2.64 -0.50 -10.59
C VAL A 66 -2.58 -1.35 -11.85
N ASN A 67 -1.41 -1.49 -12.48
CA ASN A 67 -1.24 -2.21 -13.75
C ASN A 67 -1.62 -3.70 -13.63
N TYR A 68 -1.29 -4.31 -12.50
CA TYR A 68 -1.60 -5.72 -12.23
C TYR A 68 -2.96 -5.92 -11.55
N ARG A 69 -3.71 -4.84 -11.31
CA ARG A 69 -5.03 -4.84 -10.67
C ARG A 69 -5.05 -5.50 -9.29
N MET A 70 -3.97 -5.33 -8.54
CA MET A 70 -3.87 -5.73 -7.14
C MET A 70 -3.88 -4.47 -6.27
N GLY A 71 -4.62 -4.50 -5.17
CA GLY A 71 -4.68 -3.35 -4.27
C GLY A 71 -3.42 -3.23 -3.41
N LEU A 72 -2.98 -2.00 -3.16
CA LEU A 72 -1.95 -1.67 -2.17
C LEU A 72 -2.60 -0.94 -0.99
N VAL A 73 -2.32 -1.38 0.22
CA VAL A 73 -2.58 -0.62 1.45
C VAL A 73 -1.26 -0.34 2.13
N VAL A 74 -0.99 0.92 2.43
CA VAL A 74 0.08 1.34 3.32
C VAL A 74 -0.51 1.47 4.72
N VAL A 75 0.02 0.69 5.67
CA VAL A 75 -0.43 0.63 7.06
C VAL A 75 0.61 1.32 7.96
N GLY A 76 0.15 2.25 8.78
CA GLY A 76 0.95 2.88 9.82
C GLY A 76 0.79 4.41 9.87
N ASP A 77 1.06 4.98 11.05
CA ASP A 77 0.95 6.42 11.27
C ASP A 77 2.01 7.19 10.48
N ILE A 78 1.55 7.96 9.50
CA ILE A 78 2.39 8.84 8.67
C ILE A 78 2.08 10.32 8.90
N SER A 79 1.43 10.67 10.01
CA SER A 79 0.97 12.04 10.33
C SER A 79 2.09 13.07 10.24
N ASP A 80 3.28 12.74 10.76
CA ASP A 80 4.46 13.62 10.68
C ASP A 80 4.89 13.87 9.22
N LYS A 81 4.86 12.83 8.37
CA LYS A 81 5.20 12.94 6.94
C LYS A 81 4.16 13.79 6.21
N LEU A 82 2.88 13.62 6.54
CA LEU A 82 1.77 14.40 5.98
C LEU A 82 1.82 15.87 6.40
N ALA A 83 2.23 16.17 7.64
CA ALA A 83 2.42 17.53 8.11
C ALA A 83 3.56 18.23 7.36
N ALA A 84 4.65 17.51 7.08
CA ALA A 84 5.84 18.03 6.42
C ALA A 84 5.69 18.26 4.91
N SER A 85 4.76 17.58 4.22
CA SER A 85 4.70 17.57 2.76
C SER A 85 3.28 17.75 2.21
N LYS A 86 3.01 18.93 1.62
CA LYS A 86 1.74 19.18 0.90
C LYS A 86 1.54 18.21 -0.29
N PRO A 87 2.53 17.97 -1.17
CA PRO A 87 2.35 17.02 -2.27
C PRO A 87 1.99 15.62 -1.79
N LEU A 88 2.64 15.13 -0.73
CA LEU A 88 2.32 13.82 -0.15
C LEU A 88 0.88 13.79 0.36
N ARG A 89 0.47 14.82 1.10
CA ARG A 89 -0.88 14.92 1.65
C ARG A 89 -1.96 14.95 0.56
N ASP A 90 -1.72 15.69 -0.53
CA ASP A 90 -2.64 15.71 -1.67
C ASP A 90 -2.73 14.33 -2.33
N TRP A 91 -1.59 13.66 -2.55
CA TRP A 91 -1.54 12.33 -3.13
C TRP A 91 -2.22 11.26 -2.27
N VAL A 92 -2.02 11.29 -0.95
CA VAL A 92 -2.69 10.37 -0.02
C VAL A 92 -4.20 10.58 -0.04
N ARG A 93 -4.66 11.85 -0.06
CA ARG A 93 -6.08 12.18 -0.16
C ARG A 93 -6.69 11.65 -1.45
N GLU A 94 -6.03 11.86 -2.58
CA GLU A 94 -6.49 11.38 -3.89
C GLU A 94 -6.47 9.85 -3.97
N SER A 95 -5.41 9.22 -3.47
CA SER A 95 -5.28 7.76 -3.44
C SER A 95 -6.41 7.12 -2.62
N ASN A 96 -6.70 7.66 -1.43
CA ASN A 96 -7.79 7.19 -0.56
C ASN A 96 -9.20 7.35 -1.16
N LEU A 97 -9.38 8.19 -2.18
CA LEU A 97 -10.64 8.27 -2.95
C LEU A 97 -10.70 7.26 -4.11
N GLY A 98 -9.56 6.68 -4.48
CA GLY A 98 -9.43 5.65 -5.51
C GLY A 98 -9.74 4.24 -5.00
N ARG A 99 -9.42 3.24 -5.82
CA ARG A 99 -9.70 1.80 -5.54
C ARG A 99 -8.46 0.92 -5.46
N SER A 100 -7.27 1.47 -5.66
CA SER A 100 -6.05 0.67 -5.88
C SER A 100 -4.94 0.95 -4.87
N VAL A 101 -4.94 2.12 -4.23
CA VAL A 101 -3.91 2.49 -3.25
C VAL A 101 -4.58 3.20 -2.09
N TRP A 102 -4.47 2.64 -0.89
CA TRP A 102 -5.02 3.22 0.32
C TRP A 102 -3.95 3.40 1.38
N PHE A 103 -4.20 4.35 2.27
CA PHE A 103 -3.42 4.63 3.47
C PHE A 103 -4.36 4.53 4.66
N VAL A 104 -3.95 3.74 5.65
CA VAL A 104 -4.68 3.51 6.89
C VAL A 104 -3.70 3.51 8.06
N ASP A 105 -4.16 3.92 9.24
CA ASP A 105 -3.30 3.92 10.43
C ASP A 105 -3.13 2.49 10.97
N GLU A 106 -4.17 1.66 10.83
CA GLU A 106 -4.24 0.28 11.32
C GLU A 106 -5.08 -0.63 10.41
N LEU A 107 -4.83 -1.94 10.47
CA LEU A 107 -5.51 -2.94 9.63
C LEU A 107 -7.03 -3.03 9.88
N SER A 108 -7.51 -2.67 11.07
CA SER A 108 -8.95 -2.56 11.39
C SER A 108 -9.67 -1.58 10.46
N GLU A 109 -9.06 -0.44 10.16
CA GLU A 109 -9.64 0.54 9.23
C GLU A 109 -9.76 -0.04 7.81
N LEU A 110 -8.79 -0.86 7.39
CA LEU A 110 -8.86 -1.56 6.11
C LEU A 110 -10.04 -2.53 6.07
N ALA A 111 -10.27 -3.29 7.14
CA ALA A 111 -11.40 -4.21 7.21
C ALA A 111 -12.75 -3.49 7.07
N GLU A 112 -12.91 -2.32 7.72
CA GLU A 112 -14.10 -1.48 7.59
C GLU A 112 -14.30 -0.93 6.18
N ARG A 113 -13.21 -0.62 5.46
CA ARG A 113 -13.27 -0.15 4.08
C ARG A 113 -13.66 -1.27 3.11
N LEU A 114 -13.12 -2.47 3.29
CA LEU A 114 -13.40 -3.63 2.43
C LEU A 114 -14.78 -4.24 2.67
N GLY A 115 -15.32 -4.14 3.88
CA GLY A 115 -16.64 -4.66 4.23
C GLY A 115 -17.83 -3.78 3.84
N LYS A 116 -17.61 -2.64 3.19
CA LYS A 116 -18.65 -1.75 2.65
C LYS A 116 -18.98 -2.09 1.20
#